data_AF-G0V4K2-F1
#
_entry.id   AF-G0V4K2-F1
#
_cell.length_a   1.000
_cell.length_b   1.000
_cell.length_c   1.000
_cell.angle_alpha   90.00
_cell.angle_beta   90.00
_cell.angle_gamma   90.00
#
_symmetry.space_group_name_H-M   'P 1'
#
loop_
_entity.id
_entity.type
_entity.pdbx_description
1 polymer ?
#
loop_
_entity_poly.entity_id
_entity_poly.type
_entity_poly.pdbx_seq_one_letter_code
_entity_poly.pdbx_strand_id
1 'polypeptide(L)'
;MLIYILPFYLEGVGDVCKVKDEKGERIVYIKLSNMLKNIFKERMLDFKEVRRKCRKVLNQKNIIPLMLNEKEILLPIKIRKPRTSRDEVYGYINFHFIDKIEEGEILLKDGQKIFFIESYRSVIKRTKLVKTLEKEFCDKIKLDKFDFNAPATKGDIAFILNEILYLKKLLE
;
A
#
# COMPACT_ATOMS: atom_id res chain seq x y z
N MET A 1 -4.92 -11.66 -0.49
CA MET A 1 -4.54 -10.23 -0.53
C MET A 1 -5.04 -9.51 0.72
N LEU A 2 -4.34 -8.45 1.14
CA LEU A 2 -4.77 -7.60 2.25
C LEU A 2 -5.81 -6.59 1.76
N ILE A 3 -6.90 -6.46 2.51
CA ILE A 3 -7.98 -5.50 2.26
C ILE A 3 -7.76 -4.26 3.12
N TYR A 4 -7.55 -4.43 4.44
CA TYR A 4 -7.21 -3.30 5.30
C TYR A 4 -6.51 -3.73 6.60
N ILE A 5 -5.89 -2.75 7.27
CA ILE A 5 -5.42 -2.81 8.65
C ILE A 5 -5.87 -1.51 9.33
N LEU A 6 -6.70 -1.60 10.35
CA LEU A 6 -7.20 -0.44 11.09
C LEU A 6 -6.75 -0.52 12.55
N PRO A 7 -6.30 0.59 13.15
CA PRO A 7 -6.02 0.61 14.58
C PRO A 7 -7.35 0.55 15.35
N PHE A 8 -7.39 -0.27 16.40
CA PHE A 8 -8.59 -0.52 17.19
C PHE A 8 -8.26 -0.55 18.67
N TYR A 9 -9.12 0.05 19.50
CA TYR A 9 -9.01 -0.07 20.96
C TYR A 9 -9.86 -1.23 21.42
N LEU A 10 -9.22 -2.27 21.95
CA LEU A 10 -9.91 -3.35 22.62
C LEU A 10 -9.90 -3.08 24.13
N GLU A 11 -11.08 -3.13 24.75
CA GLU A 11 -11.23 -2.93 26.19
C GLU A 11 -10.43 -3.98 26.98
N GLY A 12 -9.79 -3.57 28.07
CA GLY A 12 -8.90 -4.42 28.88
C GLY A 12 -7.54 -4.76 28.26
N VAL A 13 -7.31 -4.48 26.97
CA VAL A 13 -6.05 -4.78 26.26
C VAL A 13 -5.35 -3.52 25.77
N GLY A 14 -6.10 -2.53 25.28
CA GLY A 14 -5.56 -1.31 24.70
C GLY A 14 -5.42 -1.38 23.18
N ASP A 15 -4.25 -1.01 22.66
CA ASP A 15 -3.99 -0.88 21.21
C ASP A 15 -3.83 -2.24 20.53
N VAL A 16 -4.78 -2.55 19.65
CA VAL A 16 -4.74 -3.72 18.76
C VAL A 16 -5.05 -3.31 17.32
N CYS A 17 -5.02 -4.29 16.40
CA CYS A 17 -5.39 -4.05 15.01
C CYS A 17 -6.58 -4.89 14.60
N LYS A 18 -7.47 -4.32 13.81
CA LYS A 18 -8.42 -5.08 12.99
C LYS A 18 -7.82 -5.26 11.60
N VAL A 19 -7.66 -6.51 11.18
CA VAL A 19 -7.09 -6.87 9.89
C VAL A 19 -8.13 -7.61 9.09
N LYS A 20 -8.32 -7.22 7.83
CA LYS A 20 -9.12 -7.97 6.88
C LYS A 20 -8.28 -8.35 5.68
N ASP A 21 -8.31 -9.62 5.35
CA ASP A 21 -7.75 -10.20 4.13
C ASP A 21 -8.80 -11.14 3.51
N GLU A 22 -8.41 -11.87 2.46
CA GLU A 22 -9.28 -12.85 1.78
C GLU A 22 -9.81 -13.96 2.68
N LYS A 23 -9.15 -14.24 3.81
CA LYS A 23 -9.60 -15.25 4.79
C LYS A 23 -10.67 -14.70 5.73
N GLY A 24 -10.91 -13.39 5.69
CA GLY A 24 -11.89 -12.70 6.52
C GLY A 24 -11.25 -11.67 7.44
N GLU A 25 -12.08 -11.18 8.37
CA GLU A 25 -11.74 -10.14 9.32
C GLU A 25 -11.37 -10.75 10.68
N ARG A 26 -10.28 -10.27 11.29
CA ARG A 26 -9.84 -10.71 12.62
C ARG A 26 -9.23 -9.56 13.42
N ILE A 27 -9.30 -9.68 14.74
CA ILE A 27 -8.53 -8.84 15.66
C ILE A 27 -7.17 -9.49 15.89
N VAL A 28 -6.11 -8.70 15.78
CA VAL A 28 -4.73 -9.14 16.05
C VAL A 28 -4.19 -8.31 17.20
N TYR A 29 -3.72 -9.00 18.24
CA TYR A 29 -3.26 -8.43 19.52
C TYR A 29 -1.86 -7.82 19.43
N ILE A 30 -1.59 -7.05 18.38
CA ILE A 30 -0.36 -6.28 18.17
C ILE A 30 -0.71 -4.89 17.65
N LYS A 31 0.23 -3.94 17.79
CA LYS A 31 0.11 -2.59 17.24
C LYS A 31 0.20 -2.57 15.71
N LEU A 32 -0.29 -1.50 15.09
CA LEU A 32 -0.40 -1.36 13.65
C LEU A 32 0.97 -1.26 12.98
N SER A 33 1.93 -0.58 13.59
CA SER A 33 3.33 -0.59 13.09
C SER A 33 3.94 -1.99 13.06
N ASN A 34 3.66 -2.82 14.07
CA ASN A 34 4.17 -4.19 14.10
C ASN A 34 3.46 -5.06 13.06
N MET A 35 2.14 -4.91 12.92
CA MET A 35 1.37 -5.61 11.88
C MET A 35 1.88 -5.24 10.47
N LEU A 36 2.14 -3.96 10.20
CA LEU A 36 2.73 -3.52 8.94
C LEU A 36 4.11 -4.14 8.71
N LYS A 37 4.99 -4.14 9.72
CA LYS A 37 6.31 -4.78 9.59
C LYS A 37 6.20 -6.26 9.24
N ASN A 38 5.27 -6.98 9.88
CA ASN A 38 5.03 -8.39 9.60
C ASN A 38 4.54 -8.60 8.15
N ILE A 39 3.57 -7.80 7.71
CA ILE A 39 3.02 -7.84 6.34
C ILE A 39 4.07 -7.55 5.28
N PHE A 40 4.96 -6.58 5.54
CA PHE A 40 6.08 -6.27 4.65
C PHE A 40 7.11 -7.40 4.64
N LYS A 41 7.45 -7.96 5.80
CA LYS A 41 8.35 -9.11 5.92
C LYS A 41 7.82 -10.35 5.19
N GLU A 42 6.53 -10.66 5.36
CA GLU A 42 5.85 -11.76 4.65
C GLU A 42 5.89 -11.59 3.12
N ARG A 43 5.91 -10.34 2.63
CA ARG A 43 6.05 -10.00 1.21
C ARG A 43 7.49 -9.85 0.75
N MET A 44 8.47 -10.12 1.63
CA MET A 44 9.90 -9.89 1.37
C MET A 44 10.22 -8.42 0.97
N LEU A 45 9.46 -7.47 1.50
CA LEU A 45 9.62 -6.04 1.24
C LEU A 45 10.26 -5.33 2.43
N ASP A 46 11.17 -4.39 2.15
CA ASP A 46 11.64 -3.43 3.14
C ASP A 46 10.68 -2.23 3.21
N PHE A 47 10.02 -2.05 4.35
CA PHE A 47 9.11 -0.92 4.62
C PHE A 47 9.77 0.45 4.41
N LYS A 48 11.04 0.62 4.82
CA LYS A 48 11.76 1.89 4.66
C LYS A 48 11.96 2.19 3.19
N GLU A 49 12.34 1.20 2.40
CA GLU A 49 12.59 1.37 0.96
C GLU A 49 11.31 1.62 0.17
N VAL A 50 10.24 0.87 0.43
CA VAL A 50 8.93 1.14 -0.19
C VAL A 50 8.48 2.56 0.12
N ARG A 51 8.56 2.98 1.39
CA ARG A 51 8.21 4.33 1.81
C ARG A 51 9.11 5.38 1.14
N ARG A 52 10.41 5.14 1.03
CA ARG A 52 11.37 6.05 0.37
C ARG A 52 11.05 6.23 -1.11
N LYS A 53 10.76 5.13 -1.83
CA LYS A 53 10.36 5.17 -3.24
C LYS A 53 9.07 5.97 -3.43
N CYS A 54 8.03 5.68 -2.63
CA CYS A 54 6.76 6.41 -2.70
C CYS A 54 6.94 7.90 -2.38
N ARG A 55 7.76 8.27 -1.37
CA ARG A 55 8.08 9.67 -1.05
C ARG A 55 8.75 10.41 -2.20
N LYS A 56 9.70 9.75 -2.87
CA LYS A 56 10.44 10.32 -4.00
C LYS A 56 9.49 10.64 -5.15
N VAL A 57 8.59 9.71 -5.47
CA VAL A 57 7.59 9.88 -6.54
C VAL A 57 6.59 10.99 -6.20
N LEU A 58 6.07 10.98 -4.97
CA LEU A 58 5.00 11.91 -4.57
C LEU A 58 5.49 13.29 -4.12
N ASN A 59 6.80 13.46 -3.95
CA ASN A 59 7.41 14.64 -3.32
C ASN A 59 6.73 15.03 -1.98
N GLN A 60 6.28 14.04 -1.21
CA GLN A 60 5.55 14.24 0.06
C GLN A 60 6.14 13.36 1.16
N LYS A 61 6.47 13.96 2.31
CA LYS A 61 7.18 13.26 3.41
C LYS A 61 6.28 12.38 4.29
N ASN A 62 5.04 12.83 4.54
CA ASN A 62 4.14 12.28 5.54
C ASN A 62 2.79 11.89 4.95
N ILE A 63 2.12 10.90 5.57
CA ILE A 63 0.76 10.44 5.24
C ILE A 63 0.61 10.21 3.73
N ILE A 64 1.44 9.32 3.22
CA ILE A 64 1.47 8.94 1.81
C ILE A 64 0.93 7.51 1.64
N PRO A 65 0.28 7.20 0.51
CA PRO A 65 0.03 5.82 0.13
C PRO A 65 1.33 5.03 0.01
N LEU A 66 1.26 3.73 0.29
CA LEU A 66 2.36 2.80 0.15
C LEU A 66 2.01 1.79 -0.94
N MET A 67 2.71 1.85 -2.06
CA MET A 67 2.57 0.86 -3.14
C MET A 67 3.51 -0.31 -2.87
N LEU A 68 2.94 -1.48 -2.61
CA LEU A 68 3.70 -2.72 -2.39
C LEU A 68 3.91 -3.44 -3.73
N ASN A 69 2.88 -3.46 -4.56
CA ASN A 69 2.88 -3.93 -5.94
C ASN A 69 1.67 -3.31 -6.70
N GLU A 70 1.52 -3.65 -7.97
CA GLU A 70 0.44 -3.14 -8.85
C GLU A 70 -0.99 -3.44 -8.38
N LYS A 71 -1.17 -4.45 -7.51
CA LYS A 71 -2.48 -4.87 -6.99
C LYS A 71 -2.68 -4.48 -5.52
N GLU A 72 -1.67 -3.87 -4.90
CA GLU A 72 -1.68 -3.61 -3.47
C GLU A 72 -1.09 -2.23 -3.17
N ILE A 73 -1.99 -1.24 -3.09
CA ILE A 73 -1.67 0.13 -2.71
C ILE A 73 -2.41 0.47 -1.43
N LEU A 74 -1.64 0.61 -0.34
CA LEU A 74 -2.15 0.91 0.98
C LEU A 74 -2.37 2.41 1.13
N LEU A 75 -3.63 2.83 1.08
CA LEU A 75 -4.08 4.19 1.31
C LEU A 75 -4.19 4.45 2.83
N PRO A 76 -3.39 5.36 3.41
CA PRO A 76 -3.55 5.72 4.81
C PRO A 76 -4.85 6.52 5.00
N ILE A 77 -5.61 6.22 6.06
CA ILE A 77 -6.87 6.90 6.44
C ILE A 77 -6.91 7.05 7.95
N LYS A 78 -7.32 8.22 8.46
CA LYS A 78 -7.41 8.48 9.90
C LYS A 78 -8.70 7.88 10.47
N ILE A 79 -8.58 6.84 11.29
CA ILE A 79 -9.72 6.03 11.77
C ILE A 79 -10.19 6.45 13.16
N ARG A 80 -9.27 6.94 14.01
CA ARG A 80 -9.58 7.21 15.41
C ARG A 80 -8.90 8.47 15.94
N LYS A 81 -9.46 9.03 17.01
CA LYS A 81 -8.80 10.09 17.79
C LYS A 81 -7.74 9.45 18.68
N PRO A 82 -6.55 10.07 18.82
CA PRO A 82 -5.55 9.59 19.76
C PRO A 82 -6.06 9.79 21.20
N ARG A 83 -5.83 8.79 22.07
CA ARG A 83 -5.96 8.86 23.54
C ARG A 83 -4.62 9.24 24.18
N THR A 84 -3.50 8.94 23.53
CA THR A 84 -2.13 9.25 23.92
C THR A 84 -1.31 9.79 22.73
N SER A 85 -0.19 10.46 23.01
CA SER A 85 0.65 11.10 21.99
C SER A 85 1.32 10.12 21.01
N ARG A 86 1.44 8.84 21.39
CA ARG A 86 2.11 7.80 20.59
C ARG A 86 1.14 6.92 19.83
N ASP A 87 -0.15 7.25 19.86
CA ASP A 87 -1.16 6.39 19.25
C ASP A 87 -1.11 6.43 17.73
N GLU A 88 -1.22 5.25 17.15
CA GLU A 88 -1.38 5.08 15.73
C GLU A 88 -2.84 5.37 15.38
N VAL A 89 -3.08 6.50 14.72
CA VAL A 89 -4.43 6.96 14.36
C VAL A 89 -4.79 6.66 12.91
N TYR A 90 -3.79 6.39 12.08
CA TYR A 90 -3.95 6.06 10.67
C TYR A 90 -4.00 4.55 10.47
N GLY A 91 -5.11 4.08 9.92
CA GLY A 91 -5.23 2.76 9.30
C GLY A 91 -4.81 2.81 7.84
N TYR A 92 -4.70 1.64 7.23
CA TYR A 92 -4.38 1.46 5.83
C TYR A 92 -5.47 0.62 5.16
N ILE A 93 -6.02 1.11 4.05
CA ILE A 93 -7.01 0.39 3.24
C ILE A 93 -6.39 0.18 1.87
N ASN A 94 -6.49 -1.02 1.32
CA ASN A 94 -6.05 -1.28 -0.04
C ASN A 94 -6.99 -0.55 -1.01
N PHE A 95 -6.43 0.38 -1.78
CA PHE A 95 -7.16 1.26 -2.69
C PHE A 95 -8.02 0.49 -3.69
N HIS A 96 -7.55 -0.67 -4.16
CA HIS A 96 -8.27 -1.47 -5.16
C HIS A 96 -9.52 -2.16 -4.61
N PHE A 97 -9.71 -2.20 -3.29
CA PHE A 97 -10.90 -2.75 -2.64
C PHE A 97 -11.93 -1.67 -2.29
N ILE A 98 -11.61 -0.41 -2.51
CA ILE A 98 -12.55 0.70 -2.33
C ILE A 98 -13.50 0.72 -3.52
N ASP A 99 -14.80 0.76 -3.23
CA ASP A 99 -15.85 0.98 -4.22
C ASP A 99 -16.16 2.47 -4.32
N LYS A 100 -16.49 3.09 -3.18
CA LYS A 100 -16.85 4.51 -3.09
C LYS A 100 -16.29 5.15 -1.83
N ILE A 101 -16.00 6.45 -1.92
CA ILE A 101 -15.64 7.28 -0.78
C ILE A 101 -16.67 8.38 -0.68
N GLU A 102 -17.28 8.50 0.48
CA GLU A 102 -18.27 9.51 0.81
C GLU A 102 -17.78 10.34 2.00
N GLU A 103 -18.59 11.31 2.43
CA GLU A 103 -18.24 12.14 3.57
C GLU A 103 -18.32 11.33 4.88
N GLY A 104 -17.16 11.06 5.48
CA GLY A 104 -17.04 10.33 6.74
C GLY A 104 -16.97 8.80 6.62
N GLU A 105 -17.20 8.22 5.44
CA GLU A 105 -17.14 6.77 5.22
C GLU A 105 -16.54 6.33 3.88
N ILE A 106 -15.97 5.12 3.88
CA ILE A 106 -15.47 4.40 2.71
C ILE A 106 -16.29 3.13 2.58
N LEU A 107 -16.94 2.94 1.43
CA LEU A 107 -17.61 1.71 1.05
C LEU A 107 -16.61 0.81 0.32
N LEU A 108 -16.43 -0.40 0.83
CA LEU A 108 -15.64 -1.44 0.18
C LEU A 108 -16.50 -2.21 -0.84
N LYS A 109 -15.84 -2.86 -1.79
CA LYS A 109 -16.48 -3.67 -2.85
C LYS A 109 -17.32 -4.84 -2.34
N ASP A 110 -17.08 -5.27 -1.11
CA ASP A 110 -17.87 -6.32 -0.44
C ASP A 110 -19.04 -5.75 0.38
N GLY A 111 -19.33 -4.45 0.25
CA GLY A 111 -20.40 -3.74 0.94
C GLY A 111 -20.05 -3.27 2.36
N GLN A 112 -18.86 -3.61 2.89
CA GLN A 112 -18.47 -3.16 4.22
C GLN A 112 -18.17 -1.66 4.23
N LYS A 113 -18.63 -0.98 5.28
CA LYS A 113 -18.35 0.45 5.52
C LYS A 113 -17.22 0.64 6.53
N ILE A 114 -16.32 1.57 6.24
CA ILE A 114 -15.26 2.02 7.15
C ILE A 114 -15.40 3.51 7.39
N PHE A 115 -15.65 3.91 8.65
CA PHE A 115 -15.74 5.31 9.05
C PHE A 115 -14.35 5.93 9.29
N PHE A 116 -14.19 7.20 8.93
CA PHE A 116 -12.97 7.96 9.15
C PHE A 116 -13.27 9.35 9.75
N ILE A 117 -12.29 9.92 10.46
CA ILE A 117 -12.48 11.14 11.28
C ILE A 117 -11.77 12.38 10.73
N GLU A 118 -11.31 12.31 9.49
CA GLU A 118 -10.63 13.39 8.79
C GLU A 118 -11.52 14.00 7.70
N SER A 119 -11.13 15.15 7.16
CA SER A 119 -11.94 15.79 6.12
C SER A 119 -11.94 14.97 4.83
N TYR A 120 -13.11 14.87 4.19
CA TYR A 120 -13.27 14.23 2.88
C TYR A 120 -12.23 14.73 1.86
N ARG A 121 -11.96 16.04 1.83
CA ARG A 121 -10.93 16.66 0.99
C ARG A 121 -9.53 16.05 1.18
N SER A 122 -9.16 15.72 2.41
CA SER A 122 -7.85 15.13 2.73
C SER A 122 -7.74 13.69 2.24
N VAL A 123 -8.84 12.93 2.32
CA VAL A 123 -8.94 11.57 1.77
C VAL A 123 -8.84 11.61 0.25
N ILE A 124 -9.64 12.46 -0.41
CA ILE A 124 -9.63 12.61 -1.88
C ILE A 124 -8.28 13.13 -2.39
N LYS A 125 -7.58 13.97 -1.64
CA LYS A 125 -6.22 14.37 -2.01
C LYS A 125 -5.30 13.14 -2.05
N ARG A 126 -5.40 12.22 -1.08
CA ARG A 126 -4.56 11.01 -1.05
C ARG A 126 -4.92 10.01 -2.13
N THR A 127 -6.19 9.88 -2.52
CA THR A 127 -6.56 9.01 -3.64
C THR A 127 -5.98 9.51 -4.96
N LYS A 128 -5.85 10.82 -5.14
CA LYS A 128 -5.12 11.39 -6.28
C LYS A 128 -3.62 11.02 -6.27
N LEU A 129 -2.99 10.96 -5.09
CA LEU A 129 -1.60 10.50 -4.95
C LEU A 129 -1.45 9.03 -5.37
N VAL A 130 -2.44 8.18 -5.09
CA VAL A 130 -2.43 6.78 -5.55
C VAL A 130 -2.34 6.73 -7.08
N LYS A 131 -3.16 7.51 -7.78
CA LYS A 131 -3.11 7.57 -9.25
C LYS A 131 -1.75 8.05 -9.79
N THR A 132 -1.06 8.92 -9.07
CA THR A 132 0.32 9.32 -9.42
C THR A 132 1.30 8.15 -9.25
N LEU A 133 1.18 7.37 -8.16
CA LEU A 133 2.00 6.17 -7.97
C LEU A 133 1.75 5.14 -9.08
N GLU A 134 0.49 4.84 -9.40
CA GLU A 134 0.14 3.86 -10.43
C GLU A 134 0.79 4.20 -11.78
N LYS A 135 0.73 5.46 -12.21
CA LYS A 135 1.37 5.91 -13.46
C LYS A 135 2.88 5.67 -13.45
N GLU A 136 3.56 6.13 -12.40
CA GLU A 136 5.02 6.09 -12.30
C GLU A 136 5.61 4.68 -12.13
N PHE A 137 4.85 3.77 -11.54
CA PHE A 137 5.28 2.39 -11.33
C PHE A 137 4.87 1.46 -12.48
N CYS A 138 3.68 1.61 -13.05
CA CYS A 138 3.26 0.81 -14.22
C CYS A 138 4.04 1.20 -15.50
N ASP A 139 4.48 2.46 -15.64
CA ASP A 139 5.27 2.87 -16.81
C ASP A 139 6.65 2.20 -16.90
N LYS A 140 7.15 1.58 -15.81
CA LYS A 140 8.46 0.92 -15.77
C LYS A 140 8.45 -0.53 -16.21
N ILE A 141 7.29 -1.17 -16.24
CA ILE A 141 7.13 -2.54 -16.72
C ILE A 141 5.99 -2.52 -17.72
N LYS A 142 6.28 -2.04 -18.93
CA LYS A 142 5.37 -2.22 -20.07
C LYS A 142 5.49 -3.67 -20.56
N LEU A 143 5.16 -4.63 -19.70
CA LEU A 143 5.07 -6.04 -20.08
C LEU A 143 4.03 -6.22 -21.20
N ASP A 144 2.97 -5.42 -21.17
CA ASP A 144 1.90 -5.39 -22.17
C ASP A 144 2.34 -4.90 -23.57
N LYS A 145 3.56 -4.36 -23.70
CA LYS A 145 4.15 -4.04 -25.01
C LYS A 145 4.88 -5.21 -25.66
N PHE A 146 5.16 -6.27 -24.90
CA PHE A 146 5.84 -7.43 -25.42
C PHE A 146 4.78 -8.44 -25.87
N ASP A 147 4.75 -8.70 -27.18
CA ASP A 147 4.03 -9.87 -27.67
C ASP A 147 4.81 -11.11 -27.26
N PHE A 148 4.33 -11.78 -26.20
CA PHE A 148 4.95 -13.01 -25.68
C PHE A 148 4.88 -14.18 -26.66
N ASN A 149 4.08 -14.08 -27.72
CA ASN A 149 4.01 -15.08 -28.77
C ASN A 149 4.96 -14.78 -29.93
N ALA A 150 5.56 -13.58 -29.97
CA ALA A 150 6.58 -13.25 -30.95
C ALA A 150 7.95 -13.80 -30.49
N PRO A 151 8.79 -14.28 -31.43
CA PRO A 151 10.14 -14.70 -31.09
C PRO A 151 10.97 -13.50 -30.63
N ALA A 152 11.74 -13.67 -29.54
CA ALA A 152 12.66 -12.65 -29.06
C ALA A 152 13.73 -12.33 -30.11
N THR A 153 13.97 -11.04 -30.35
CA THR A 153 15.02 -10.60 -31.26
C THR A 153 16.39 -10.66 -30.57
N LYS A 154 17.47 -10.64 -31.35
CA LYS A 154 18.83 -10.49 -30.81
C LYS A 154 18.99 -9.19 -30.00
N GLY A 155 18.21 -8.14 -30.32
CA GLY A 155 18.18 -6.89 -29.57
C GLY A 155 17.57 -7.06 -28.18
N ASP A 156 16.46 -7.80 -28.08
CA ASP A 156 15.81 -8.10 -26.79
C ASP A 156 16.75 -8.89 -25.88
N ILE A 157 17.45 -9.88 -26.44
CA ILE A 157 18.45 -10.68 -25.72
C ILE A 157 19.61 -9.79 -25.25
N ALA A 158 20.12 -8.91 -26.12
CA ALA A 158 21.21 -7.99 -25.76
C ALA A 158 20.81 -7.00 -24.65
N PHE A 159 19.56 -6.52 -24.66
CA PHE A 159 19.03 -5.66 -23.60
C PHE A 159 19.02 -6.37 -22.25
N ILE A 160 18.51 -7.61 -22.20
CA ILE A 160 18.48 -8.43 -20.98
C ILE A 160 19.90 -8.70 -20.47
N LEU A 161 20.82 -9.06 -21.35
CA LEU A 161 22.22 -9.33 -20.98
C LEU A 161 22.90 -8.11 -20.34
N ASN A 162 22.65 -6.91 -20.89
CA ASN A 162 23.18 -5.66 -20.33
C ASN A 162 22.66 -5.39 -18.92
N GLU A 163 21.36 -5.61 -18.66
CA GLU A 163 20.81 -5.42 -17.32
C GLU A 163 21.32 -6.47 -16.32
N ILE A 164 21.45 -7.73 -16.75
CA ILE A 164 22.06 -8.78 -15.90
C ILE A 164 23.49 -8.40 -15.53
N LEU A 165 24.28 -7.91 -16.49
CA LEU A 165 25.65 -7.43 -16.25
C LEU A 165 25.68 -6.24 -15.29
N TYR A 166 24.76 -5.29 -15.44
CA TYR A 166 24.64 -4.15 -14.53
C TYR A 166 24.30 -4.59 -13.11
N LEU A 167 23.31 -5.47 -12.94
CA LEU A 167 22.93 -6.01 -11.64
C LEU A 167 24.08 -6.79 -10.99
N LYS A 168 24.83 -7.58 -11.78
CA LYS A 168 26.00 -8.31 -11.28
C LYS A 168 27.06 -7.36 -10.72
N LYS A 169 27.34 -6.25 -11.40
CA LYS A 169 28.27 -5.20 -10.92
C LYS A 169 27.81 -4.50 -9.64
N LEU A 170 26.50 -4.48 -9.36
CA LEU A 170 25.97 -3.89 -8.12
C LEU A 170 26.03 -4.84 -6.93
N LEU A 171 26.25 -6.13 -7.18
CA LEU A 171 26.33 -7.18 -6.15
C LEU A 171 27.78 -7.53 -5.78
N GLU A 172 28.76 -7.06 -6.56
CA GLU A 172 30.20 -7.05 -6.26
C GLU A 172 30.57 -5.82 -5.43
#